data_AF-A0A4R2J9K3-F1
#
_entry.id   AF-A0A4R2J9K3-F1
#
_cell.length_a   1.000
_cell.length_b   1.000
_cell.length_c   1.000
_cell.angle_alpha   90.00
_cell.angle_beta   90.00
_cell.angle_gamma   90.00
#
_symmetry.space_group_name_H-M   'P 1'
#
loop_
_entity.id
_entity.type
_entity.pdbx_description
1 polymer ?
#
loop_
_entity_poly.entity_id
_entity_poly.type
_entity_poly.pdbx_seq_one_letter_code
_entity_poly.pdbx_strand_id
1 'polypeptide(L)'
;MSAAARGAAASQGALRAQVGKATGLTAGIRFPKAAGSSSAERMYQEARERLRPVPPRVPQPVRPSPAELEYQQARERLRPVPPRAPRPVAPSQAEREYQQAHQNLRPTRTNPRPDLPEMIAGRGHDGRTRYLQPGDAYALPLRNKGRTLGTVFPTQPDDEHVDPQWTQQLSSRSRVRSVDPRTDQVLGTFRTNLNGRLHHAVYASAHADKHEFTVNVPLAPGLEKPPGAATHVLADGSTTMTIRVKGAPYARIVASNDYFQQAVHEMPSVPLVLLSCKAGALGGSAAASFTQHLPGLGTRPVFAGTHAVVLDADHTGSHLGVDAPGRFKQMNPQSRFR
;
A
#
# COMPACT_ATOMS: atom_id res chain seq x y z
N MET A 1 -25.26 26.34 -23.01
CA MET A 1 -23.81 26.06 -23.06
C MET A 1 -23.08 27.14 -22.27
N SER A 2 -22.46 26.76 -21.15
CA SER A 2 -22.03 27.68 -20.07
C SER A 2 -20.66 28.33 -20.31
N ALA A 3 -20.52 29.57 -19.85
CA ALA A 3 -19.38 30.50 -20.03
C ALA A 3 -18.04 30.06 -19.41
N ALA A 4 -17.94 28.85 -18.85
CA ALA A 4 -16.71 28.36 -18.22
C ALA A 4 -15.63 27.86 -19.22
N ALA A 5 -15.99 27.61 -20.49
CA ALA A 5 -15.05 27.07 -21.48
C ALA A 5 -14.17 28.14 -22.17
N ARG A 6 -14.42 29.44 -21.97
CA ARG A 6 -13.66 30.53 -22.61
C ARG A 6 -12.47 31.06 -21.81
N GLY A 7 -12.29 30.61 -20.56
CA GLY A 7 -11.20 31.08 -19.68
C GLY A 7 -9.85 30.37 -19.83
N ALA A 8 -9.82 29.13 -20.35
CA ALA A 8 -8.60 28.32 -20.37
C ALA A 8 -7.70 28.55 -21.60
N ALA A 9 -8.24 29.09 -22.70
CA ALA A 9 -7.46 29.40 -23.90
C ALA A 9 -6.74 30.76 -23.83
N ALA A 10 -7.21 31.69 -22.99
CA ALA A 10 -6.63 33.03 -22.86
C ALA A 10 -5.36 33.07 -21.99
N SER A 11 -5.17 32.11 -21.08
CA SER A 11 -4.02 32.10 -20.15
C SER A 11 -2.74 31.49 -20.74
N GLN A 12 -2.85 30.62 -21.76
CA GLN A 12 -1.67 30.09 -22.45
C GLN A 12 -1.10 31.04 -23.53
N GLY A 13 -1.94 31.92 -24.10
CA GLY A 13 -1.50 32.96 -25.03
C GLY A 13 -0.69 34.07 -24.35
N ALA A 14 -1.10 34.49 -23.15
CA ALA A 14 -0.44 35.56 -22.40
C ALA A 14 0.95 35.15 -21.87
N LEU A 15 1.15 33.88 -21.49
CA LEU A 15 2.44 33.39 -21.02
C LEU A 15 3.48 33.27 -22.14
N ARG A 16 3.07 32.92 -23.37
CA ARG A 16 3.96 32.92 -24.54
C ARG A 16 4.35 34.33 -24.99
N ALA A 17 3.47 35.30 -24.84
CA ALA A 17 3.74 36.69 -25.19
C ALA A 17 4.72 37.40 -24.22
N GLN A 18 4.76 36.99 -22.95
CA GLN A 18 5.70 37.54 -21.97
C GLN A 18 7.11 36.95 -22.06
N VAL A 19 7.26 35.68 -22.46
CA VAL A 19 8.58 35.06 -22.66
C VAL A 19 9.25 35.51 -23.97
N GLY A 20 8.45 35.83 -25.00
CA GLY A 20 8.97 36.37 -26.27
C GLY A 20 9.54 37.79 -26.19
N LYS A 21 9.11 38.61 -25.20
CA LYS A 21 9.64 39.97 -25.00
C LYS A 21 10.94 40.04 -24.20
N ALA A 22 11.34 38.95 -23.54
CA ALA A 22 12.54 38.92 -22.70
C ALA A 22 13.81 38.40 -23.40
N THR A 23 13.73 37.92 -24.64
CA THR A 23 14.87 37.24 -25.30
C THR A 23 15.25 37.73 -26.70
N GLY A 24 14.51 38.68 -27.30
CA GLY A 24 14.98 39.40 -28.50
C GLY A 24 15.42 38.52 -29.70
N LEU A 25 14.99 37.26 -29.78
CA LEU A 25 15.43 36.32 -30.81
C LEU A 25 14.25 35.86 -31.67
N THR A 26 13.91 36.69 -32.65
CA THR A 26 13.18 36.26 -33.86
C THR A 26 14.16 36.24 -35.03
N ALA A 27 14.49 35.05 -35.54
CA ALA A 27 14.47 34.72 -36.98
C ALA A 27 15.16 33.37 -37.27
N GLY A 28 14.43 32.48 -37.94
CA GLY A 28 14.95 31.53 -38.93
C GLY A 28 16.06 30.56 -38.54
N ILE A 29 15.71 29.40 -37.97
CA ILE A 29 16.60 28.23 -38.01
C ILE A 29 15.87 27.10 -38.74
N ARG A 30 16.26 26.86 -40.00
CA ARG A 30 15.98 25.60 -40.69
C ARG A 30 16.85 24.53 -40.05
N PHE A 31 16.23 23.45 -39.56
CA PHE A 31 16.97 22.27 -39.10
C PHE A 31 17.57 21.54 -40.31
N PRO A 32 18.90 21.36 -40.38
CA PRO A 32 19.50 20.54 -41.43
C PRO A 32 19.16 19.06 -41.20
N LYS A 33 18.89 18.39 -42.30
CA LYS A 33 18.64 16.95 -42.40
C LYS A 33 19.91 16.19 -41.97
N ALA A 34 19.78 15.34 -40.96
CA ALA A 34 20.70 14.27 -40.53
C ALA A 34 22.19 14.46 -40.90
N ALA A 35 22.92 15.23 -40.10
CA ALA A 35 24.38 15.15 -40.07
C ALA A 35 24.77 13.84 -39.37
N GLY A 36 25.66 13.06 -39.99
CA GLY A 36 26.16 11.80 -39.46
C GLY A 36 26.67 11.93 -38.02
N SER A 37 26.53 10.84 -37.27
CA SER A 37 26.99 10.68 -35.88
C SER A 37 28.32 11.40 -35.64
N SER A 38 28.30 12.32 -34.69
CA SER A 38 29.45 13.14 -34.32
C SER A 38 30.65 12.26 -33.95
N SER A 39 31.87 12.80 -34.04
CA SER A 39 33.09 12.08 -33.64
C SER A 39 33.00 11.54 -32.20
N ALA A 40 32.37 12.31 -31.31
CA ALA A 40 32.12 11.90 -29.92
C ALA A 40 31.18 10.68 -29.82
N GLU A 41 30.16 10.62 -30.68
CA GLU A 41 29.20 9.51 -30.71
C GLU A 41 29.81 8.23 -31.30
N ARG A 42 30.72 8.37 -32.28
CA ARG A 42 31.53 7.24 -32.77
C ARG A 42 32.51 6.72 -31.70
N MET A 43 33.19 7.62 -30.98
CA MET A 43 34.06 7.22 -29.87
C MET A 43 33.28 6.53 -28.74
N TYR A 44 32.07 7.00 -28.44
CA TYR A 44 31.22 6.37 -27.43
C TYR A 44 30.75 4.96 -27.86
N GLN A 45 30.33 4.79 -29.11
CA GLN A 45 29.94 3.49 -29.66
C GLN A 45 31.11 2.50 -29.67
N GLU A 46 32.31 2.95 -30.07
CA GLU A 46 33.51 2.11 -30.08
C GLU A 46 33.95 1.71 -28.66
N ALA A 47 33.91 2.65 -27.70
CA ALA A 47 34.21 2.37 -26.30
C ALA A 47 33.22 1.35 -25.71
N ARG A 48 31.94 1.44 -26.08
CA ARG A 48 30.89 0.51 -25.63
C ARG A 48 31.07 -0.90 -26.18
N GLU A 49 31.49 -1.06 -27.43
CA GLU A 49 31.79 -2.40 -27.99
C GLU A 49 33.08 -2.99 -27.40
N ARG A 50 34.10 -2.17 -27.11
CA ARG A 50 35.34 -2.66 -26.45
C ARG A 50 35.12 -3.11 -25.00
N LEU A 51 34.14 -2.53 -24.32
CA LEU A 51 33.80 -2.86 -22.93
C LEU A 51 32.69 -3.92 -22.82
N ARG A 52 32.29 -4.53 -23.94
CA ARG A 52 31.30 -5.60 -23.92
C ARG A 52 31.90 -6.81 -23.19
N PRO A 53 31.33 -7.25 -22.06
CA PRO A 53 31.89 -8.36 -21.30
C PRO A 53 31.92 -9.61 -22.18
N VAL A 54 33.10 -10.22 -22.32
CA VAL A 54 33.22 -11.53 -22.98
C VAL A 54 32.42 -12.52 -22.11
N PRO A 55 31.40 -13.19 -22.65
CA PRO A 55 30.65 -14.16 -21.87
C PRO A 55 31.64 -15.23 -21.37
N PRO A 56 31.64 -15.53 -20.06
CA PRO A 56 32.56 -16.52 -19.51
C PRO A 56 32.35 -17.83 -20.26
N ARG A 57 33.44 -18.42 -20.77
CA ARG A 57 33.40 -19.77 -21.33
C ARG A 57 32.87 -20.68 -20.25
N VAL A 58 31.66 -21.18 -20.44
CA VAL A 58 31.06 -22.22 -19.58
C VAL A 58 32.03 -23.41 -19.63
N PRO A 59 32.68 -23.79 -18.52
CA PRO A 59 33.51 -24.98 -18.49
C PRO A 59 32.66 -26.16 -18.94
N GLN A 60 33.13 -26.91 -19.95
CA GLN A 60 32.42 -28.12 -20.31
C GLN A 60 32.38 -29.05 -19.08
N PRO A 61 31.24 -29.71 -18.82
CA PRO A 61 31.10 -30.57 -17.65
C PRO A 61 32.18 -31.65 -17.69
N VAL A 62 33.11 -31.55 -16.76
CA VAL A 62 34.15 -32.56 -16.56
C VAL A 62 33.44 -33.83 -16.11
N ARG A 63 33.61 -34.93 -16.86
CA ARG A 63 33.06 -36.22 -16.45
C ARG A 63 33.68 -36.59 -15.11
N PRO A 64 32.87 -37.01 -14.11
CA PRO A 64 33.41 -37.41 -12.82
C PRO A 64 34.40 -38.54 -12.99
N SER A 65 35.52 -38.44 -12.30
CA SER A 65 36.55 -39.47 -12.25
C SER A 65 35.98 -40.76 -11.61
N PRO A 66 36.59 -41.93 -11.85
CA PRO A 66 36.19 -43.18 -11.19
C PRO A 66 36.16 -43.07 -9.65
N ALA A 67 37.10 -42.31 -9.07
CA ALA A 67 37.14 -42.05 -7.63
C ALA A 67 35.96 -41.19 -7.15
N GLU A 68 35.50 -40.21 -7.94
CA GLU A 68 34.30 -39.43 -7.61
C GLU A 68 33.03 -40.26 -7.70
N LEU A 69 32.95 -41.20 -8.66
CA LEU A 69 31.83 -42.14 -8.75
C LEU A 69 31.78 -43.07 -7.53
N GLU A 70 32.93 -43.61 -7.11
CA GLU A 70 33.02 -44.47 -5.93
C GLU A 70 32.68 -43.70 -4.64
N TYR A 71 33.17 -42.46 -4.51
CA TYR A 71 32.81 -41.58 -3.39
C TYR A 71 31.32 -41.25 -3.37
N GLN A 72 30.69 -40.98 -4.52
CA GLN A 72 29.25 -40.72 -4.60
C GLN A 72 28.44 -41.94 -4.15
N GLN A 73 28.82 -43.16 -4.59
CA GLN A 73 28.17 -44.39 -4.17
C GLN A 73 28.35 -44.68 -2.67
N ALA A 74 29.55 -44.44 -2.12
CA ALA A 74 29.80 -44.57 -0.69
C ALA A 74 28.97 -43.58 0.13
N ARG A 75 28.83 -42.34 -0.34
CA ARG A 75 28.03 -41.29 0.30
C ARG A 75 26.53 -41.60 0.27
N GLU A 76 26.03 -42.25 -0.77
CA GLU A 76 24.64 -42.72 -0.80
C GLU A 76 24.36 -43.83 0.23
N ARG A 77 25.32 -44.75 0.42
CA ARG A 77 25.22 -45.81 1.45
C ARG A 77 25.30 -45.27 2.88
N LEU A 78 25.96 -44.13 3.06
CA LEU A 78 26.08 -43.45 4.36
C LEU A 78 25.00 -42.39 4.57
N ARG A 79 23.99 -42.26 3.69
CA ARG A 79 22.88 -41.35 3.95
C ARG A 79 22.19 -41.78 5.25
N PRO A 80 22.17 -40.91 6.28
CA PRO A 80 21.46 -41.21 7.50
C PRO A 80 19.99 -41.49 7.14
N VAL A 81 19.45 -42.57 7.69
CA VAL A 81 18.01 -42.84 7.61
C VAL A 81 17.32 -41.59 8.12
N PRO A 82 16.45 -40.93 7.32
CA PRO A 82 15.80 -39.72 7.75
C PRO A 82 15.09 -40.01 9.08
N PRO A 83 15.30 -39.19 10.13
CA PRO A 83 14.62 -39.40 11.38
C PRO A 83 13.13 -39.51 11.09
N ARG A 84 12.47 -40.53 11.67
CA ARG A 84 11.01 -40.69 11.54
C ARG A 84 10.38 -39.33 11.77
N ALA A 85 9.71 -38.81 10.75
CA ALA A 85 9.04 -37.53 10.84
C ALA A 85 8.18 -37.55 12.12
N PRO A 86 8.32 -36.56 13.01
CA PRO A 86 7.47 -36.48 14.18
C PRO A 86 6.02 -36.53 13.71
N ARG A 87 5.20 -37.35 14.40
CA ARG A 87 3.77 -37.42 14.09
C ARG A 87 3.22 -36.00 14.08
N PRO A 88 2.42 -35.61 13.08
CA PRO A 88 1.86 -34.27 13.01
C PRO A 88 1.14 -33.99 14.33
N VAL A 89 1.63 -33.02 15.08
CA VAL A 89 0.99 -32.52 16.27
C VAL A 89 -0.29 -31.84 15.82
N ALA A 90 -1.42 -32.17 16.43
CA ALA A 90 -2.67 -31.51 16.12
C ALA A 90 -2.51 -29.98 16.33
N PRO A 91 -3.06 -29.14 15.44
CA PRO A 91 -2.93 -27.69 15.56
C PRO A 91 -3.47 -27.21 16.91
N SER A 92 -2.78 -26.24 17.47
CA SER A 92 -3.19 -25.57 18.72
C SER A 92 -4.59 -24.96 18.56
N GLN A 93 -5.25 -24.65 19.68
CA GLN A 93 -6.55 -23.98 19.63
C GLN A 93 -6.45 -22.62 18.92
N ALA A 94 -5.37 -21.86 19.16
CA ALA A 94 -5.11 -20.59 18.49
C ALA A 94 -4.93 -20.74 16.97
N GLU A 95 -4.20 -21.77 16.51
CA GLU A 95 -4.07 -22.07 15.08
C GLU A 95 -5.41 -22.52 14.46
N ARG A 96 -6.23 -23.28 15.19
CA ARG A 96 -7.57 -23.66 14.72
C ARG A 96 -8.49 -22.46 14.61
N GLU A 97 -8.46 -21.56 15.58
CA GLU A 97 -9.21 -20.31 15.54
C GLU A 97 -8.72 -19.38 14.42
N TYR A 98 -7.41 -19.30 14.19
CA TYR A 98 -6.83 -18.58 13.07
C TYR A 98 -7.25 -19.18 11.73
N GLN A 99 -7.15 -20.51 11.56
CA GLN A 99 -7.56 -21.21 10.35
C GLN A 99 -9.08 -21.11 10.09
N GLN A 100 -9.90 -21.19 11.14
CA GLN A 100 -11.35 -21.06 11.04
C GLN A 100 -11.74 -19.62 10.72
N ALA A 101 -11.11 -18.63 11.36
CA ALA A 101 -11.24 -17.24 10.98
C ALA A 101 -10.90 -17.10 9.49
N HIS A 102 -9.76 -17.63 9.05
CA HIS A 102 -9.28 -17.60 7.68
C HIS A 102 -10.23 -18.23 6.66
N GLN A 103 -10.86 -19.37 6.98
CA GLN A 103 -11.88 -19.98 6.13
C GLN A 103 -13.12 -19.09 6.00
N ASN A 104 -13.47 -18.35 7.06
CA ASN A 104 -14.52 -17.33 7.05
C ASN A 104 -14.06 -16.00 6.44
N LEU A 105 -12.73 -15.75 6.27
CA LEU A 105 -12.17 -14.58 5.59
C LEU A 105 -12.08 -14.77 4.06
N ARG A 106 -12.33 -15.97 3.53
CA ARG A 106 -12.57 -16.10 2.08
C ARG A 106 -13.82 -15.27 1.78
N PRO A 107 -13.73 -14.23 0.92
CA PRO A 107 -14.91 -13.44 0.59
C PRO A 107 -15.97 -14.42 0.12
N THR A 108 -17.05 -14.53 0.88
CA THR A 108 -18.24 -15.26 0.46
C THR A 108 -18.59 -14.63 -0.87
N ARG A 109 -18.36 -15.34 -1.99
CA ARG A 109 -18.76 -14.90 -3.31
C ARG A 109 -20.25 -14.62 -3.21
N THR A 110 -20.60 -13.36 -3.03
CA THR A 110 -21.98 -12.91 -3.07
C THR A 110 -22.48 -13.27 -4.46
N ASN A 111 -23.62 -13.97 -4.51
CA ASN A 111 -24.23 -14.40 -5.77
C ASN A 111 -24.23 -13.25 -6.77
N PRO A 112 -23.70 -13.45 -8.00
CA PRO A 112 -23.60 -12.37 -8.97
C PRO A 112 -25.01 -11.90 -9.35
N ARG A 113 -25.33 -10.64 -9.01
CA ARG A 113 -26.42 -9.89 -9.63
C ARG A 113 -26.00 -9.45 -11.05
N PRO A 114 -26.96 -9.15 -11.95
CA PRO A 114 -26.73 -8.97 -13.40
C PRO A 114 -26.10 -7.64 -13.80
N ASP A 115 -25.73 -6.78 -12.84
CA ASP A 115 -25.13 -5.48 -13.07
C ASP A 115 -23.64 -5.61 -12.71
N LEU A 116 -22.75 -5.52 -13.70
CA LEU A 116 -21.31 -5.69 -13.47
C LEU A 116 -20.86 -4.77 -12.32
N PRO A 117 -20.19 -5.30 -11.27
CA PRO A 117 -19.76 -4.49 -10.15
C PRO A 117 -18.87 -3.35 -10.64
N GLU A 118 -19.09 -2.16 -10.11
CA GLU A 118 -18.34 -0.96 -10.49
C GLU A 118 -16.85 -1.19 -10.26
N MET A 119 -16.11 -1.38 -11.35
CA MET A 119 -14.67 -1.57 -11.31
C MET A 119 -13.99 -0.27 -10.89
N ILE A 120 -13.01 -0.36 -10.00
CA ILE A 120 -12.17 0.77 -9.61
C ILE A 120 -10.81 0.69 -10.29
N ALA A 121 -10.26 1.84 -10.66
CA ALA A 121 -8.94 1.95 -11.24
C ALA A 121 -7.88 2.20 -10.15
N GLY A 122 -6.82 1.40 -10.20
CA GLY A 122 -5.59 1.60 -9.44
C GLY A 122 -4.36 1.55 -10.33
N ARG A 123 -3.19 1.85 -9.77
CA ARG A 123 -1.90 1.86 -10.46
C ARG A 123 -0.99 0.80 -9.87
N GLY A 124 -0.52 -0.12 -10.71
CA GLY A 124 0.51 -1.08 -10.31
C GLY A 124 1.86 -0.41 -10.08
N HIS A 125 2.82 -1.16 -9.55
CA HIS A 125 4.20 -0.69 -9.42
C HIS A 125 4.83 -0.35 -10.78
N ASP A 126 4.40 -1.03 -11.85
CA ASP A 126 4.76 -0.81 -13.25
C ASP A 126 4.17 0.47 -13.88
N GLY A 127 3.39 1.25 -13.12
CA GLY A 127 2.70 2.44 -13.59
C GLY A 127 1.46 2.16 -14.44
N ARG A 128 1.14 0.90 -14.73
CA ARG A 128 -0.04 0.53 -15.52
C ARG A 128 -1.30 0.64 -14.71
N THR A 129 -2.38 1.02 -15.37
CA THR A 129 -3.72 1.01 -14.76
C THR A 129 -4.21 -0.43 -14.64
N ARG A 130 -4.70 -0.78 -13.44
CA ARG A 130 -5.33 -2.05 -13.13
C ARG A 130 -6.75 -1.78 -12.68
N TYR A 131 -7.66 -2.63 -13.09
CA TYR A 131 -9.05 -2.58 -12.67
C TYR A 131 -9.29 -3.73 -11.70
N LEU A 132 -9.91 -3.44 -10.56
CA LEU A 132 -10.29 -4.42 -9.56
C LEU A 132 -11.71 -4.13 -9.08
N GLN A 133 -12.37 -5.13 -8.51
CA GLN A 133 -13.58 -4.91 -7.73
C GLN A 133 -13.19 -4.37 -6.35
N PRO A 134 -13.99 -3.51 -5.72
CA PRO A 134 -13.71 -3.00 -4.37
C PRO A 134 -13.44 -4.12 -3.34
N GLY A 135 -14.17 -5.24 -3.43
CA GLY A 135 -14.03 -6.39 -2.52
C GLY A 135 -12.83 -7.30 -2.81
N ASP A 136 -12.07 -7.05 -3.88
CA ASP A 136 -10.88 -7.86 -4.20
C ASP A 136 -9.66 -7.49 -3.34
N ALA A 137 -9.69 -6.35 -2.64
CA ALA A 137 -8.58 -5.93 -1.80
C ALA A 137 -8.45 -6.84 -0.57
N TYR A 138 -7.26 -7.39 -0.36
CA TYR A 138 -6.94 -8.17 0.82
C TYR A 138 -6.97 -7.30 2.07
N ALA A 139 -7.67 -7.79 3.10
CA ALA A 139 -7.91 -7.07 4.32
C ALA A 139 -8.02 -8.03 5.52
N LEU A 140 -7.63 -7.54 6.69
CA LEU A 140 -7.77 -8.24 7.97
C LEU A 140 -8.63 -7.41 8.93
N PRO A 141 -9.40 -8.06 9.83
CA PRO A 141 -10.16 -7.34 10.84
C PRO A 141 -9.23 -6.75 11.91
N LEU A 142 -9.44 -5.49 12.26
CA LEU A 142 -8.85 -4.88 13.45
C LEU A 142 -9.72 -5.22 14.66
N ARG A 143 -9.20 -5.96 15.64
CA ARG A 143 -9.99 -6.48 16.78
C ARG A 143 -9.39 -6.10 18.12
N ASN A 144 -10.26 -5.73 19.06
CA ASN A 144 -9.90 -5.52 20.46
C ASN A 144 -10.89 -6.26 21.35
N LYS A 145 -10.40 -7.20 22.18
CA LYS A 145 -11.21 -8.03 23.09
C LYS A 145 -12.42 -8.67 22.38
N GLY A 146 -12.19 -9.23 21.19
CA GLY A 146 -13.20 -9.89 20.37
C GLY A 146 -14.10 -8.95 19.56
N ARG A 147 -14.11 -7.63 19.83
CA ARG A 147 -14.89 -6.65 19.08
C ARG A 147 -14.15 -6.17 17.84
N THR A 148 -14.82 -6.11 16.69
CA THR A 148 -14.28 -5.54 15.45
C THR A 148 -14.28 -4.01 15.55
N LEU A 149 -13.10 -3.39 15.50
CA LEU A 149 -12.92 -1.95 15.49
C LEU A 149 -12.78 -1.36 14.08
N GLY A 150 -12.57 -2.21 13.07
CA GLY A 150 -12.39 -1.76 11.70
C GLY A 150 -11.61 -2.77 10.85
N THR A 151 -10.84 -2.27 9.91
CA THR A 151 -10.10 -3.08 8.94
C THR A 151 -8.68 -2.55 8.71
N VAL A 152 -7.74 -3.45 8.38
CA VAL A 152 -6.40 -3.13 7.89
C VAL A 152 -6.18 -3.76 6.51
N PHE A 153 -5.50 -3.02 5.64
CA PHE A 153 -5.05 -3.46 4.32
C PHE A 153 -3.52 -3.61 4.35
N PRO A 154 -2.99 -4.76 4.79
CA PRO A 154 -1.55 -4.95 4.95
C PRO A 154 -0.86 -4.92 3.59
N THR A 155 0.27 -4.21 3.54
CA THR A 155 1.11 -4.11 2.33
C THR A 155 2.49 -4.71 2.56
N GLN A 156 2.90 -4.92 3.80
CA GLN A 156 4.14 -5.54 4.22
C GLN A 156 3.83 -6.73 5.14
N PRO A 157 4.71 -7.75 5.21
CA PRO A 157 4.49 -8.90 6.10
C PRO A 157 4.27 -8.51 7.56
N ASP A 158 4.99 -7.50 8.06
CA ASP A 158 4.89 -7.04 9.44
C ASP A 158 3.53 -6.37 9.75
N ASP A 159 2.86 -5.80 8.73
CA ASP A 159 1.54 -5.17 8.89
C ASP A 159 0.48 -6.19 9.36
N GLU A 160 0.63 -7.47 8.99
CA GLU A 160 -0.30 -8.54 9.39
C GLU A 160 -0.26 -8.82 10.90
N HIS A 161 0.82 -8.41 11.58
CA HIS A 161 1.05 -8.67 13.00
C HIS A 161 0.98 -7.39 13.84
N VAL A 162 1.59 -6.30 13.39
CA VAL A 162 1.71 -5.05 14.16
C VAL A 162 0.35 -4.42 14.42
N ASP A 163 -0.49 -4.31 13.39
CA ASP A 163 -1.81 -3.67 13.49
C ASP A 163 -2.75 -4.41 14.47
N PRO A 164 -2.91 -5.75 14.38
CA PRO A 164 -3.67 -6.51 15.36
C PRO A 164 -3.11 -6.40 16.79
N GLN A 165 -1.80 -6.52 16.97
CA GLN A 165 -1.16 -6.43 18.30
C GLN A 165 -1.37 -5.05 18.93
N TRP A 166 -1.26 -3.98 18.15
CA TRP A 166 -1.55 -2.63 18.61
C TRP A 166 -3.01 -2.48 19.06
N THR A 167 -3.98 -3.00 18.28
CA THR A 167 -5.39 -2.89 18.66
C THR A 167 -5.75 -3.61 19.96
N GLN A 168 -5.06 -4.70 20.30
CA GLN A 168 -5.26 -5.44 21.55
C GLN A 168 -4.84 -4.62 22.79
N GLN A 169 -3.93 -3.66 22.61
CA GLN A 169 -3.40 -2.81 23.67
C GLN A 169 -4.20 -1.51 23.85
N LEU A 170 -5.19 -1.25 22.97
CA LEU A 170 -6.06 -0.09 23.09
C LEU A 170 -6.93 -0.13 24.36
N SER A 171 -6.88 0.96 25.12
CA SER A 171 -7.64 1.18 26.35
C SER A 171 -8.25 2.58 26.42
N SER A 172 -9.00 2.85 27.47
CA SER A 172 -9.49 4.22 27.77
C SER A 172 -8.38 5.22 28.09
N ARG A 173 -7.18 4.72 28.37
CA ARG A 173 -5.98 5.52 28.65
C ARG A 173 -5.10 5.74 27.42
N SER A 174 -5.39 5.09 26.29
CA SER A 174 -4.66 5.27 25.04
C SER A 174 -4.69 6.73 24.57
N ARG A 175 -3.55 7.21 24.06
CA ARG A 175 -3.32 8.62 23.63
C ARG A 175 -2.56 8.67 22.33
N VAL A 176 -2.70 9.73 21.56
CA VAL A 176 -1.84 9.98 20.39
C VAL A 176 -0.59 10.74 20.84
N ARG A 177 0.57 10.31 20.38
CA ARG A 177 1.88 10.91 20.67
C ARG A 177 2.47 11.47 19.38
N SER A 178 3.21 12.57 19.47
CA SER A 178 4.17 12.95 18.44
C SER A 178 5.45 12.18 18.70
N VAL A 179 6.03 11.60 17.67
CA VAL A 179 7.30 10.88 17.77
C VAL A 179 8.25 11.49 16.74
N ASP A 180 9.53 11.61 17.07
CA ASP A 180 10.57 11.90 16.07
C ASP A 180 10.89 10.61 15.31
N PRO A 181 10.68 10.53 13.99
CA PRO A 181 10.93 9.30 13.25
C PRO A 181 12.39 8.84 13.22
N ARG A 182 13.34 9.72 13.56
CA ARG A 182 14.77 9.40 13.50
C ARG A 182 15.29 8.85 14.82
N THR A 183 14.76 9.33 15.94
CA THR A 183 15.24 9.01 17.28
C THR A 183 14.24 8.19 18.08
N ASP A 184 13.03 8.00 17.54
CA ASP A 184 11.86 7.42 18.21
C ASP A 184 11.49 8.16 19.52
N GLN A 185 11.98 9.38 19.68
CA GLN A 185 11.74 10.17 20.88
C GLN A 185 10.33 10.74 20.84
N VAL A 186 9.58 10.55 21.93
CA VAL A 186 8.27 11.21 22.10
C VAL A 186 8.47 12.71 22.24
N LEU A 187 8.14 13.46 21.19
CA LEU A 187 8.23 14.92 21.17
C LEU A 187 7.05 15.61 21.87
N GLY A 188 5.94 14.89 22.07
CA GLY A 188 4.79 15.38 22.82
C GLY A 188 3.64 14.39 22.87
N THR A 189 2.70 14.61 23.78
CA THR A 189 1.42 13.87 23.81
C THR A 189 0.30 14.84 23.48
N PHE A 190 -0.49 14.53 22.46
CA PHE A 190 -1.62 15.37 22.08
C PHE A 190 -2.90 14.85 22.72
N ARG A 191 -3.66 15.75 23.33
CA ARG A 191 -5.10 15.51 23.53
C ARG A 191 -5.74 15.54 22.14
N THR A 192 -6.18 14.40 21.65
CA THR A 192 -6.92 14.37 20.40
C THR A 192 -8.33 14.90 20.62
N ASN A 193 -8.86 15.61 19.62
CA ASN A 193 -10.28 15.93 19.52
C ASN A 193 -11.17 14.67 19.34
N LEU A 194 -10.59 13.46 19.36
CA LEU A 194 -11.29 12.18 19.54
C LEU A 194 -11.79 12.00 20.99
N ASN A 195 -11.83 13.07 21.79
CA ASN A 195 -12.10 13.07 23.24
C ASN A 195 -11.23 12.08 24.03
N GLY A 196 -10.02 11.79 23.55
CA GLY A 196 -9.12 10.79 24.16
C GLY A 196 -9.62 9.34 24.11
N ARG A 197 -10.64 9.04 23.30
CA ARG A 197 -11.24 7.70 23.19
C ARG A 197 -10.83 6.99 21.91
N LEU A 198 -9.54 6.72 21.74
CA LEU A 198 -9.07 5.87 20.62
C LEU A 198 -9.81 4.52 20.58
N HIS A 199 -10.01 3.89 21.75
CA HIS A 199 -10.85 2.70 21.91
C HIS A 199 -12.34 2.85 21.48
N HIS A 200 -12.83 4.07 21.17
CA HIS A 200 -14.15 4.35 20.59
C HIS A 200 -14.00 5.09 19.26
N ALA A 201 -13.35 4.45 18.30
CA ALA A 201 -13.31 4.89 16.92
C ALA A 201 -13.49 3.68 16.00
N VAL A 202 -13.97 3.94 14.77
CA VAL A 202 -13.83 2.99 13.68
C VAL A 202 -12.49 3.25 13.01
N TYR A 203 -11.79 2.20 12.59
CA TYR A 203 -10.48 2.29 11.97
C TYR A 203 -10.48 1.76 10.53
N ALA A 204 -9.74 2.45 9.67
CA ALA A 204 -9.30 1.89 8.39
C ALA A 204 -7.79 2.14 8.27
N SER A 205 -7.01 1.07 8.21
CA SER A 205 -5.56 1.13 8.17
C SER A 205 -5.04 0.73 6.79
N ALA A 206 -4.17 1.55 6.22
CA ALA A 206 -3.45 1.25 4.98
C ALA A 206 -2.25 2.18 4.87
N HIS A 207 -1.16 1.71 4.26
CA HIS A 207 -0.07 2.59 3.86
C HIS A 207 -0.57 3.62 2.85
N ALA A 208 -0.11 4.86 2.98
CA ALA A 208 -0.49 5.93 2.09
C ALA A 208 0.62 6.96 1.93
N ASP A 209 0.49 7.76 0.87
CA ASP A 209 1.10 9.08 0.80
C ASP A 209 0.00 10.16 0.80
N LYS A 210 0.37 11.39 0.45
CA LYS A 210 -0.60 12.50 0.43
C LYS A 210 -1.66 12.40 -0.69
N HIS A 211 -1.50 11.52 -1.66
CA HIS A 211 -2.34 11.39 -2.86
C HIS A 211 -3.00 10.01 -3.02
N GLU A 212 -2.31 8.95 -2.62
CA GLU A 212 -2.71 7.57 -2.88
C GLU A 212 -2.61 6.69 -1.63
N PHE A 213 -3.47 5.68 -1.56
CA PHE A 213 -3.41 4.57 -0.61
C PHE A 213 -2.86 3.34 -1.33
N THR A 214 -2.24 2.46 -0.58
CA THR A 214 -1.68 1.21 -1.09
C THR A 214 -2.51 0.05 -0.55
N VAL A 215 -2.93 -0.84 -1.44
CA VAL A 215 -3.67 -2.06 -1.10
C VAL A 215 -3.05 -3.26 -1.81
N ASN A 216 -3.19 -4.45 -1.23
CA ASN A 216 -2.81 -5.70 -1.86
C ASN A 216 -4.05 -6.38 -2.46
N VAL A 217 -3.90 -6.96 -3.64
CA VAL A 217 -4.96 -7.72 -4.33
C VAL A 217 -4.44 -9.14 -4.60
N PRO A 218 -5.18 -10.20 -4.25
CA PRO A 218 -4.80 -11.57 -4.56
C PRO A 218 -4.59 -11.76 -6.06
N LEU A 219 -3.46 -12.38 -6.43
CA LEU A 219 -3.24 -12.83 -7.80
C LEU A 219 -4.01 -14.13 -8.01
N ALA A 220 -4.86 -14.15 -9.04
CA ALA A 220 -5.55 -15.37 -9.43
C ALA A 220 -4.51 -16.47 -9.79
N PRO A 221 -4.75 -17.74 -9.41
CA PRO A 221 -3.88 -18.83 -9.81
C PRO A 221 -3.67 -18.85 -11.34
N GLY A 222 -2.41 -18.94 -11.77
CA GLY A 222 -2.04 -18.96 -13.19
C GLY A 222 -1.96 -17.58 -13.86
N LEU A 223 -2.26 -16.48 -13.16
CA LEU A 223 -1.97 -15.15 -13.68
C LEU A 223 -0.45 -14.88 -13.57
N GLU A 224 0.20 -14.63 -14.70
CA GLU A 224 1.62 -14.30 -14.71
C GLU A 224 1.85 -12.98 -13.95
N LYS A 225 2.79 -13.02 -13.00
CA LYS A 225 3.24 -11.83 -12.26
C LYS A 225 3.75 -10.80 -13.27
N PRO A 226 3.20 -9.57 -13.29
CA PRO A 226 3.74 -8.53 -14.17
C PRO A 226 5.22 -8.29 -13.86
N PRO A 227 6.08 -8.13 -14.88
CA PRO A 227 7.49 -7.82 -14.66
C PRO A 227 7.65 -6.60 -13.75
N GLY A 228 8.40 -6.74 -12.65
CA GLY A 228 8.63 -5.68 -11.68
C GLY A 228 7.47 -5.36 -10.72
N ALA A 229 6.41 -6.19 -10.68
CA ALA A 229 5.38 -6.06 -9.66
C ALA A 229 5.93 -6.37 -8.26
N ALA A 230 5.65 -5.50 -7.29
CA ALA A 230 5.79 -5.84 -5.89
C ALA A 230 4.72 -6.89 -5.56
N THR A 231 5.16 -8.06 -5.09
CA THR A 231 4.28 -9.14 -4.68
C THR A 231 4.58 -9.53 -3.26
N HIS A 232 3.52 -9.81 -2.50
CA HIS A 232 3.63 -10.25 -1.12
C HIS A 232 3.00 -11.62 -0.99
N VAL A 233 3.71 -12.54 -0.34
CA VAL A 233 3.14 -13.82 0.07
C VAL A 233 2.54 -13.59 1.45
N LEU A 234 1.22 -13.75 1.54
CA LEU A 234 0.48 -13.62 2.79
C LEU A 234 0.75 -14.84 3.68
N ALA A 235 0.40 -14.75 4.96
CA ALA A 235 0.60 -15.86 5.90
C ALA A 235 -0.07 -17.19 5.47
N ASP A 236 -1.13 -17.14 4.66
CA ASP A 236 -1.81 -18.32 4.10
C ASP A 236 -1.14 -18.90 2.84
N GLY A 237 -0.04 -18.30 2.40
CA GLY A 237 0.71 -18.67 1.20
C GLY A 237 0.16 -18.06 -0.09
N SER A 238 -0.94 -17.33 -0.06
CA SER A 238 -1.48 -16.66 -1.25
C SER A 238 -0.55 -15.51 -1.67
N THR A 239 -0.37 -15.35 -2.99
CA THR A 239 0.43 -14.27 -3.53
C THR A 239 -0.47 -13.10 -3.90
N THR A 240 -0.14 -11.91 -3.41
CA THR A 240 -0.83 -10.66 -3.74
C THR A 240 0.06 -9.75 -4.58
N MET A 241 -0.57 -8.79 -5.25
CA MET A 241 0.09 -7.69 -5.95
C MET A 241 -0.34 -6.36 -5.31
N THR A 242 0.63 -5.48 -5.15
CA THR A 242 0.41 -4.13 -4.61
C THR A 242 -0.14 -3.17 -5.66
N ILE A 243 -1.22 -2.47 -5.32
CA ILE A 243 -1.88 -1.47 -6.15
C ILE A 243 -2.03 -0.17 -5.37
N ARG A 244 -1.67 0.94 -6.00
CA ARG A 244 -1.93 2.30 -5.50
C ARG A 244 -3.25 2.82 -6.01
N VAL A 245 -4.08 3.35 -5.12
CA VAL A 245 -5.43 3.83 -5.43
C VAL A 245 -5.63 5.24 -4.86
N LYS A 246 -6.35 6.08 -5.59
CA LYS A 246 -6.73 7.42 -5.08
C LYS A 246 -7.75 7.30 -3.94
N GLY A 247 -7.97 8.40 -3.21
CA GLY A 247 -8.90 8.42 -2.08
C GLY A 247 -10.32 7.95 -2.39
N ALA A 248 -10.92 8.35 -3.52
CA ALA A 248 -12.28 7.92 -3.88
C ALA A 248 -12.39 6.41 -4.16
N PRO A 249 -11.53 5.80 -5.01
CA PRO A 249 -11.43 4.34 -5.11
C PRO A 249 -11.21 3.65 -3.75
N TYR A 250 -10.30 4.16 -2.91
CA TYR A 250 -10.04 3.58 -1.60
C TYR A 250 -11.27 3.63 -0.68
N ALA A 251 -12.07 4.71 -0.73
CA ALA A 251 -13.31 4.81 0.03
C ALA A 251 -14.30 3.70 -0.35
N ARG A 252 -14.36 3.33 -1.63
CA ARG A 252 -15.20 2.22 -2.10
C ARG A 252 -14.68 0.87 -1.62
N ILE A 253 -13.36 0.66 -1.65
CA ILE A 253 -12.73 -0.55 -1.09
C ILE A 253 -13.13 -0.70 0.38
N VAL A 254 -12.90 0.34 1.19
CA VAL A 254 -13.23 0.35 2.62
C VAL A 254 -14.74 0.13 2.84
N ALA A 255 -15.59 0.80 2.06
CA ALA A 255 -17.04 0.63 2.17
C ALA A 255 -17.53 -0.77 1.77
N SER A 256 -16.82 -1.47 0.88
CA SER A 256 -17.18 -2.83 0.49
C SER A 256 -16.67 -3.92 1.45
N ASN A 257 -15.87 -3.54 2.45
CA ASN A 257 -15.26 -4.50 3.36
C ASN A 257 -16.19 -4.85 4.53
N ASP A 258 -16.42 -6.15 4.74
CA ASP A 258 -17.35 -6.66 5.77
C ASP A 258 -16.91 -6.29 7.19
N TYR A 259 -15.61 -6.29 7.51
CA TYR A 259 -15.12 -5.92 8.85
C TYR A 259 -15.36 -4.43 9.15
N PHE A 260 -15.18 -3.59 8.13
CA PHE A 260 -15.49 -2.17 8.25
C PHE A 260 -16.99 -1.93 8.44
N GLN A 261 -17.84 -2.58 7.63
CA GLN A 261 -19.28 -2.49 7.75
C GLN A 261 -19.78 -2.94 9.12
N GLN A 262 -19.24 -4.05 9.64
CA GLN A 262 -19.51 -4.53 10.99
C GLN A 262 -19.16 -3.46 12.04
N ALA A 263 -17.95 -2.90 12.00
CA ALA A 263 -17.51 -1.89 12.96
C ALA A 263 -18.36 -0.60 12.90
N VAL A 264 -18.73 -0.15 11.70
CA VAL A 264 -19.59 1.03 11.50
C VAL A 264 -20.99 0.80 12.07
N HIS A 265 -21.54 -0.40 11.87
CA HIS A 265 -22.86 -0.79 12.39
C HIS A 265 -22.88 -0.86 13.92
N GLU A 266 -21.86 -1.49 14.53
CA GLU A 266 -21.74 -1.60 15.99
C GLU A 266 -21.45 -0.26 16.68
N MET A 267 -20.86 0.70 15.97
CA MET A 267 -20.48 2.00 16.51
C MET A 267 -20.95 3.14 15.59
N PRO A 268 -22.25 3.44 15.49
CA PRO A 268 -22.79 4.36 14.48
C PRO A 268 -22.40 5.84 14.67
N SER A 269 -22.07 6.25 15.90
CA SER A 269 -21.85 7.68 16.24
C SER A 269 -20.39 8.04 16.54
N VAL A 270 -19.45 7.11 16.37
CA VAL A 270 -18.03 7.34 16.71
C VAL A 270 -17.25 7.94 15.54
N PRO A 271 -16.13 8.64 15.74
CA PRO A 271 -15.27 9.09 14.64
C PRO A 271 -14.68 7.93 13.82
N LEU A 272 -14.33 8.20 12.57
CA LEU A 272 -13.48 7.33 11.74
C LEU A 272 -12.03 7.80 11.83
N VAL A 273 -11.09 6.89 12.00
CA VAL A 273 -9.65 7.17 11.99
C VAL A 273 -8.98 6.40 10.86
N LEU A 274 -8.30 7.14 9.98
CA LEU A 274 -7.40 6.59 8.97
C LEU A 274 -6.01 6.40 9.58
N LEU A 275 -5.65 5.16 9.86
CA LEU A 275 -4.29 4.77 10.26
C LEU A 275 -3.45 4.66 8.99
N SER A 276 -3.13 5.81 8.44
CA SER A 276 -2.45 5.90 7.14
C SER A 276 -1.41 7.01 7.16
N CYS A 277 -0.21 6.69 6.69
CA CYS A 277 0.88 7.64 6.56
C CYS A 277 0.48 8.80 5.62
N LYS A 278 0.65 10.04 6.07
CA LYS A 278 0.53 11.27 5.25
C LYS A 278 -0.79 11.45 4.50
N ALA A 279 -1.83 10.64 4.74
CA ALA A 279 -3.10 10.73 4.02
C ALA A 279 -3.80 12.10 4.21
N GLY A 280 -3.57 12.73 5.37
CA GLY A 280 -4.05 14.07 5.70
C GLY A 280 -3.04 15.20 5.46
N ALA A 281 -1.89 14.94 4.83
CA ALA A 281 -0.82 15.91 4.64
C ALA A 281 -1.26 17.15 3.83
N LEU A 282 -0.60 18.28 4.06
CA LEU A 282 -0.86 19.52 3.30
C LEU A 282 -0.55 19.33 1.80
N GLY A 283 -1.42 19.88 0.95
CA GLY A 283 -1.35 19.70 -0.50
C GLY A 283 -1.69 18.28 -0.97
N GLY A 284 -2.14 17.40 -0.06
CA GLY A 284 -2.66 16.07 -0.37
C GLY A 284 -4.14 16.06 -0.72
N SER A 285 -4.57 15.00 -1.40
CA SER A 285 -5.96 14.74 -1.78
C SER A 285 -6.49 13.42 -1.24
N ALA A 286 -5.64 12.54 -0.71
CA ALA A 286 -6.00 11.18 -0.30
C ALA A 286 -7.17 11.17 0.70
N ALA A 287 -7.00 11.73 1.90
CA ALA A 287 -8.04 11.68 2.94
C ALA A 287 -9.30 12.49 2.60
N ALA A 288 -9.19 13.59 1.86
CA ALA A 288 -10.39 14.35 1.48
C ALA A 288 -11.19 13.70 0.37
N SER A 289 -10.52 13.21 -0.67
CA SER A 289 -11.19 12.45 -1.73
C SER A 289 -11.86 11.22 -1.13
N PHE A 290 -11.20 10.55 -0.18
CA PHE A 290 -11.80 9.47 0.59
C PHE A 290 -13.05 9.91 1.35
N THR A 291 -12.95 10.95 2.17
CA THR A 291 -14.07 11.44 3.01
C THR A 291 -15.29 11.85 2.18
N GLN A 292 -15.07 12.45 1.00
CA GLN A 292 -16.15 12.88 0.11
C GLN A 292 -16.89 11.70 -0.56
N HIS A 293 -16.22 10.55 -0.73
CA HIS A 293 -16.74 9.42 -1.51
C HIS A 293 -17.04 8.19 -0.67
N LEU A 294 -16.91 8.27 0.65
CA LEU A 294 -17.21 7.16 1.55
C LEU A 294 -18.73 7.11 1.80
N PRO A 295 -19.46 6.15 1.18
CA PRO A 295 -20.89 6.06 1.36
C PRO A 295 -21.26 5.69 2.81
N GLY A 296 -22.45 6.09 3.24
CA GLY A 296 -23.08 5.56 4.46
C GLY A 296 -22.53 6.06 5.80
N LEU A 297 -21.54 6.96 5.83
CA LEU A 297 -21.01 7.49 7.11
C LEU A 297 -21.71 8.75 7.64
N GLY A 298 -22.70 9.29 6.94
CA GLY A 298 -23.37 10.52 7.35
C GLY A 298 -22.40 11.69 7.54
N THR A 299 -22.52 12.40 8.67
CA THR A 299 -21.69 13.58 9.02
C THR A 299 -20.50 13.22 9.93
N ARG A 300 -20.14 11.94 10.04
CA ARG A 300 -19.10 11.47 10.97
C ARG A 300 -17.75 12.12 10.63
N PRO A 301 -17.01 12.63 11.63
CA PRO A 301 -15.69 13.20 11.38
C PRO A 301 -14.69 12.09 11.04
N VAL A 302 -13.87 12.34 10.00
CA VAL A 302 -12.75 11.46 9.60
C VAL A 302 -11.45 12.10 10.04
N PHE A 303 -10.59 11.36 10.74
CA PHE A 303 -9.27 11.84 11.18
C PHE A 303 -8.18 11.11 10.42
N ALA A 304 -7.22 11.85 9.85
CA ALA A 304 -6.10 11.27 9.10
C ALA A 304 -4.76 11.87 9.53
N GLY A 305 -3.71 11.05 9.55
CA GLY A 305 -2.36 11.50 9.87
C GLY A 305 -1.81 12.45 8.80
N THR A 306 -1.29 13.61 9.20
CA THR A 306 -0.63 14.53 8.26
C THR A 306 0.81 14.12 7.93
N HIS A 307 1.41 13.23 8.73
CA HIS A 307 2.76 12.71 8.54
C HIS A 307 2.75 11.18 8.66
N ALA A 308 3.91 10.52 8.70
CA ALA A 308 3.93 9.08 8.91
C ALA A 308 3.26 8.75 10.24
N VAL A 309 2.53 7.64 10.25
CA VAL A 309 1.86 7.12 11.42
C VAL A 309 2.68 5.93 11.88
N VAL A 310 3.14 5.96 13.12
CA VAL A 310 3.90 4.87 13.72
C VAL A 310 3.04 4.21 14.79
N LEU A 311 2.92 2.89 14.74
CA LEU A 311 2.29 2.12 15.80
C LEU A 311 3.39 1.68 16.76
N ASP A 312 3.30 2.16 18.01
CA ASP A 312 4.27 1.83 19.06
C ASP A 312 4.14 0.33 19.40
N ALA A 313 5.12 -0.45 18.96
CA ALA A 313 5.23 -1.89 19.24
C ALA A 313 5.98 -2.19 20.55
N ASP A 314 6.56 -1.18 21.20
CA ASP A 314 7.52 -1.31 22.30
C ASP A 314 6.83 -1.45 23.68
N HIS A 315 5.73 -2.20 23.69
CA HIS A 315 5.12 -2.87 24.85
C HIS A 315 4.27 -2.01 25.79
N THR A 316 4.07 -0.72 25.48
CA THR A 316 2.94 0.03 26.08
C THR A 316 1.69 0.03 25.19
N GLY A 317 1.89 -0.14 23.87
CA GLY A 317 0.93 -0.28 22.74
C GLY A 317 -0.36 0.51 22.79
N SER A 318 -0.37 1.59 23.54
CA SER A 318 -1.53 2.43 23.74
C SER A 318 -1.46 3.71 22.90
N HIS A 319 -0.46 3.81 22.02
CA HIS A 319 -0.07 5.06 21.40
C HIS A 319 -0.01 4.99 19.89
N LEU A 320 -0.39 6.11 19.29
CA LEU A 320 -0.36 6.36 17.86
C LEU A 320 0.63 7.49 17.66
N GLY A 321 1.78 7.20 17.05
CA GLY A 321 2.83 8.15 16.72
C GLY A 321 2.47 8.92 15.46
N VAL A 322 2.77 10.22 15.43
CA VAL A 322 2.84 11.00 14.18
C VAL A 322 4.19 11.70 14.12
N ASP A 323 4.90 11.53 13.00
CA ASP A 323 6.20 12.17 12.79
C ASP A 323 6.07 13.69 12.88
N ALA A 324 6.89 14.33 13.72
CA ALA A 324 6.76 15.75 14.01
C ALA A 324 7.09 16.68 12.82
N PRO A 325 6.44 17.87 12.76
CA PRO A 325 5.37 18.36 13.64
C PRO A 325 3.98 17.90 13.16
N GLY A 326 3.82 16.61 12.86
CA GLY A 326 2.57 16.05 12.39
C GLY A 326 1.48 15.94 13.43
N ARG A 327 0.25 15.92 12.92
CA ARG A 327 -0.99 15.89 13.69
C ARG A 327 -2.03 15.06 12.95
N PHE A 328 -3.02 14.54 13.66
CA PHE A 328 -4.24 14.09 13.00
C PHE A 328 -5.07 15.30 12.61
N LYS A 329 -5.44 15.40 11.33
CA LYS A 329 -6.34 16.44 10.83
C LYS A 329 -7.75 15.87 10.72
N GLN A 330 -8.72 16.59 11.28
CA GLN A 330 -10.13 16.33 11.04
C GLN A 330 -10.48 16.75 9.61
N MET A 331 -11.07 15.83 8.86
CA MET A 331 -11.58 16.00 7.52
C MET A 331 -13.10 16.01 7.63
N ASN A 332 -13.73 17.08 7.14
CA ASN A 332 -15.18 17.23 7.17
C ASN A 332 -15.71 17.06 5.73
N PRO A 333 -16.70 16.16 5.48
CA PRO A 333 -17.23 15.91 4.14
C PRO A 333 -17.72 17.16 3.40
N GLN A 334 -18.10 18.21 4.14
CA GLN A 334 -18.72 19.41 3.59
C GLN A 334 -17.82 20.64 3.54
N SER A 335 -16.64 20.62 4.17
CA SER A 335 -15.75 21.79 4.15
C SER A 335 -14.88 21.77 2.90
N ARG A 336 -15.11 22.73 1.98
CA ARG A 336 -14.08 23.11 1.00
C ARG A 336 -12.84 23.52 1.78
N PHE A 337 -11.70 22.91 1.47
CA PHE A 337 -10.42 23.31 2.04
C PHE A 337 -10.24 24.82 1.94
N ARG A 338 -10.17 25.49 3.09
CA ARG A 338 -9.50 26.77 3.21
C ARG A 338 -8.13 26.51 3.82
#